data_AF-A0A921LPS4-F1
#
_entry.id   AF-A0A921LPS4-F1
#
_cell.length_a   1.000
_cell.length_b   1.000
_cell.length_c   1.000
_cell.angle_alpha   90.00
_cell.angle_beta   90.00
_cell.angle_gamma   90.00
#
_symmetry.space_group_name_H-M   'P 1'
#
loop_
_entity.id
_entity.type
_entity.pdbx_description
1 polymer ?
#
loop_
_entity_poly.entity_id
_entity_poly.type
_entity_poly.pdbx_seq_one_letter_code
_entity_poly.pdbx_strand_id
1 'polypeptide(L)'
;MNAVQRFFRRYILSTVGIVLLFLAVNIALFFAIIIVGGMSGADTSFSVRDFSDHVVLRDGKWNADDTALSMLQEQSAWAMLLNENGDVIWQQSLPEKLPRSYTSTEVASFSRWYLEDYPVKIWTRADGKLMVVGYQPGTLVKYYFSLEWPYMGVLLGGIAAVFIINLLLIIFLILRNTRKVEKAMTPILQGIQNLSHGKALH
;
A
#
# COMPACT_ATOMS: atom_id res chain seq x y z
N MET A 1 0.82 -42.25 -30.33
CA MET A 1 -0.18 -41.50 -29.52
C MET A 1 -1.44 -41.34 -30.35
N ASN A 2 -2.58 -41.82 -29.86
CA ASN A 2 -3.88 -41.71 -30.54
C ASN A 2 -4.28 -40.23 -30.68
N ALA A 3 -4.89 -39.84 -31.80
CA ALA A 3 -5.31 -38.45 -32.09
C ALA A 3 -6.12 -37.82 -30.94
N VAL A 4 -6.85 -38.67 -30.25
CA VAL A 4 -7.57 -38.49 -29.00
C VAL A 4 -6.72 -37.91 -27.85
N GLN A 5 -5.64 -38.59 -27.46
CA GLN A 5 -4.74 -38.14 -26.39
C GLN A 5 -4.11 -36.78 -26.74
N ARG A 6 -3.89 -36.51 -28.03
CA ARG A 6 -3.36 -35.25 -28.51
C ARG A 6 -4.36 -34.10 -28.35
N PHE A 7 -5.65 -34.36 -28.60
CA PHE A 7 -6.73 -33.40 -28.36
C PHE A 7 -6.88 -33.07 -26.87
N PHE A 8 -6.93 -34.10 -26.01
CA PHE A 8 -7.04 -33.91 -24.56
C PHE A 8 -5.86 -33.17 -23.96
N ARG A 9 -4.64 -33.52 -24.36
CA ARG A 9 -3.44 -32.81 -23.92
C ARG A 9 -3.51 -31.33 -24.28
N ARG A 10 -4.02 -30.98 -25.46
CA ARG A 10 -4.17 -29.58 -25.92
C ARG A 10 -5.23 -28.82 -25.11
N TYR A 11 -6.36 -29.46 -24.79
CA TYR A 11 -7.41 -28.87 -23.97
C TYR A 11 -6.99 -28.63 -22.52
N ILE A 12 -6.31 -29.62 -21.90
CA ILE A 12 -5.79 -29.52 -20.54
C ILE A 12 -4.72 -28.43 -20.47
N LEU A 13 -3.77 -28.40 -21.42
CA LEU A 13 -2.76 -27.33 -21.51
C LEU A 13 -3.40 -25.95 -21.66
N SER A 14 -4.46 -25.83 -22.47
CA SER A 14 -5.16 -24.55 -22.62
C SER A 14 -5.88 -24.13 -21.33
N THR A 15 -6.47 -25.06 -20.60
CA THR A 15 -7.16 -24.76 -19.33
C THR A 15 -6.17 -24.33 -18.25
N VAL A 16 -5.05 -25.05 -18.13
CA VAL A 16 -3.94 -24.68 -17.23
C VAL A 16 -3.37 -23.31 -17.62
N GLY A 17 -3.21 -23.05 -18.92
CA GLY A 17 -2.77 -21.76 -19.43
C GLY A 17 -3.68 -20.59 -19.05
N ILE A 18 -5.01 -20.77 -19.15
CA ILE A 18 -5.99 -19.75 -18.74
C ILE A 18 -5.89 -19.46 -17.23
N VAL A 19 -5.69 -20.49 -16.41
CA VAL A 19 -5.56 -20.35 -14.96
C VAL A 19 -4.26 -19.65 -14.58
N LEU A 20 -3.14 -20.03 -15.19
CA LEU A 20 -1.86 -19.36 -14.98
C LEU A 20 -1.93 -17.89 -15.42
N LEU A 21 -2.60 -17.60 -16.53
CA LEU A 21 -2.86 -16.23 -16.98
C LEU A 21 -3.71 -15.47 -15.97
N PHE A 22 -4.79 -16.06 -15.45
CA PHE A 22 -5.63 -15.44 -14.43
C PHE A 22 -4.84 -15.11 -13.16
N LEU A 23 -4.00 -16.04 -12.67
CA LEU A 23 -3.16 -15.81 -11.51
C LEU A 23 -2.12 -14.71 -11.78
N ALA A 24 -1.47 -14.74 -12.95
CA ALA A 24 -0.50 -13.73 -13.36
C ALA A 24 -1.12 -12.34 -13.44
N VAL A 25 -2.34 -12.22 -13.99
CA VAL A 25 -3.08 -10.95 -14.04
C VAL A 25 -3.42 -10.44 -12.64
N ASN A 26 -3.88 -11.31 -11.72
CA ASN A 26 -4.17 -10.90 -10.35
C ASN A 26 -2.91 -10.45 -9.59
N ILE A 27 -1.80 -11.17 -9.77
CA ILE A 27 -0.50 -10.79 -9.20
C ILE A 27 -0.05 -9.44 -9.77
N ALA A 28 -0.12 -9.26 -11.09
CA ALA A 28 0.23 -8.01 -11.74
C ALA A 28 -0.66 -6.84 -11.27
N LEU A 29 -1.97 -7.08 -11.11
CA LEU A 29 -2.93 -6.08 -10.61
C LEU A 29 -2.62 -5.71 -9.16
N PHE A 30 -2.30 -6.70 -8.31
CA PHE A 30 -1.90 -6.45 -6.93
C PHE A 30 -0.65 -5.58 -6.85
N PHE A 31 0.39 -5.90 -7.62
CA PHE A 31 1.60 -5.05 -7.70
C PHE A 31 1.31 -3.68 -8.30
N ALA A 32 0.46 -3.59 -9.32
CA ALA A 32 0.08 -2.31 -9.91
C ALA A 32 -0.64 -1.42 -8.89
N ILE A 33 -1.54 -1.96 -8.08
CA ILE A 33 -2.22 -1.23 -7.00
C ILE A 33 -1.22 -0.75 -5.95
N ILE A 34 -0.27 -1.59 -5.55
CA ILE A 34 0.79 -1.19 -4.60
C ILE A 34 1.67 -0.09 -5.19
N ILE A 35 2.09 -0.21 -6.45
CA ILE A 35 2.95 0.78 -7.12
C ILE A 35 2.21 2.09 -7.29
N VAL A 36 0.97 2.08 -7.81
CA VAL A 36 0.14 3.29 -7.95
C VAL A 36 -0.15 3.92 -6.59
N GLY A 37 -0.43 3.11 -5.57
CA GLY A 37 -0.60 3.55 -4.17
C GLY A 37 0.68 4.13 -3.55
N GLY A 38 1.86 3.62 -3.91
CA GLY A 38 3.15 4.15 -3.48
C GLY A 38 3.53 5.45 -4.20
N MET A 39 3.31 5.50 -5.51
CA MET A 39 3.59 6.68 -6.35
C MET A 39 2.66 7.86 -6.04
N SER A 40 1.51 7.63 -5.42
CA SER A 40 0.54 8.68 -5.06
C SER A 40 0.92 9.49 -3.81
N GLY A 41 2.14 9.34 -3.27
CA GLY A 41 2.66 10.29 -2.27
C GLY A 41 3.82 9.82 -1.41
N ALA A 42 4.43 8.65 -1.65
CA ALA A 42 5.50 8.13 -0.79
C ALA A 42 6.87 8.80 -1.03
N ASP A 43 7.12 9.36 -2.21
CA ASP A 43 8.47 9.84 -2.60
C ASP A 43 8.79 11.30 -2.24
N THR A 44 7.85 12.05 -1.66
CA THR A 44 8.12 13.40 -1.10
C THR A 44 7.96 13.39 0.41
N SER A 45 8.49 12.38 1.10
CA SER A 45 8.47 12.35 2.56
C SER A 45 9.43 13.41 3.11
N PHE A 46 9.00 14.67 3.13
CA PHE A 46 9.69 15.73 3.86
C PHE A 46 9.95 15.22 5.28
N SER A 47 11.24 15.05 5.60
CA SER A 47 11.73 14.55 6.87
C SER A 47 11.88 15.74 7.81
N VAL A 48 10.99 15.83 8.80
CA VAL A 48 11.06 16.91 9.81
C VAL A 48 12.34 16.81 10.64
N ARG A 49 12.89 15.60 10.79
CA ARG A 49 14.18 15.36 11.43
C ARG A 49 15.30 16.05 10.67
N ASP A 50 15.44 15.74 9.38
CA ASP A 50 16.53 16.31 8.57
C ASP A 50 16.39 17.83 8.47
N PHE A 51 15.15 18.32 8.26
CA PHE A 51 14.86 19.75 8.32
C PHE A 51 15.26 20.38 9.67
N SER A 52 14.98 19.71 10.79
CA SER A 52 15.32 20.21 12.12
C SER A 52 16.82 20.33 12.34
N ASP A 53 17.63 19.45 11.74
CA ASP A 53 19.10 19.48 11.86
C ASP A 53 19.71 20.72 11.16
N HIS A 54 19.01 21.26 10.16
CA HIS A 54 19.37 22.49 9.45
C HIS A 54 18.91 23.78 10.17
N VAL A 55 18.15 23.66 11.27
CA VAL A 55 17.80 24.79 12.14
C VAL A 55 18.69 24.80 13.37
N VAL A 56 19.64 25.74 13.41
CA VAL A 56 20.71 25.80 14.41
C VAL A 56 20.74 27.14 15.13
N LEU A 57 21.17 27.12 16.39
CA LEU A 57 21.41 28.32 17.16
C LEU A 57 22.79 28.89 16.79
N ARG A 58 22.84 30.06 16.17
CA ARG A 58 24.08 30.81 15.87
C ARG A 58 23.98 32.20 16.48
N ASP A 59 25.00 32.61 17.22
CA ASP A 59 25.08 33.94 17.86
C ASP A 59 23.84 34.28 18.72
N GLY A 60 23.30 33.28 19.42
CA GLY A 60 22.12 33.44 20.27
C GLY A 60 20.79 33.59 19.52
N LYS A 61 20.78 33.42 18.19
CA LYS A 61 19.57 33.43 17.36
C LYS A 61 19.41 32.12 16.60
N TRP A 62 18.19 31.63 16.53
CA TRP A 62 17.85 30.47 15.70
C TRP A 62 17.86 30.87 14.23
N ASN A 63 18.57 30.11 13.41
CA ASN A 63 18.68 30.36 11.98
C ASN A 63 18.53 29.03 11.23
N ALA A 64 17.83 29.08 10.11
CA ALA A 64 17.67 27.97 9.17
C ALA A 64 18.53 28.26 7.94
N ASP A 65 19.32 27.27 7.52
CA ASP A 65 20.13 27.43 6.31
C ASP A 65 19.30 27.39 5.01
N ASP A 66 19.96 27.64 3.88
CA ASP A 66 19.32 27.68 2.57
C ASP A 66 18.69 26.32 2.18
N THR A 67 19.24 25.21 2.69
CA THR A 67 18.68 23.87 2.48
C THR A 67 17.32 23.77 3.16
N ALA A 68 17.22 24.15 4.44
CA ALA A 68 15.96 24.17 5.17
C ALA A 68 14.91 25.07 4.51
N LEU A 69 15.33 26.25 4.02
CA LEU A 69 14.42 27.17 3.32
C LEU A 69 13.91 26.58 2.00
N SER A 70 14.78 25.94 1.23
CA SER A 70 14.41 25.26 -0.03
C SER A 70 13.42 24.12 0.23
N MET A 71 13.66 23.31 1.27
CA MET A 71 12.76 22.21 1.65
C MET A 71 11.33 22.71 1.99
N LEU A 72 11.21 23.85 2.68
CA LEU A 72 9.89 24.45 2.97
C LEU A 72 9.22 25.00 1.72
N GLN A 73 9.98 25.64 0.83
CA GLN A 73 9.46 26.22 -0.41
C GLN A 73 8.91 25.15 -1.35
N GLU A 74 9.65 24.06 -1.55
CA GLU A 74 9.22 22.94 -2.42
C GLU A 74 7.87 22.36 -2.00
N GLN A 75 7.59 22.36 -0.69
CA GLN A 75 6.35 21.80 -0.13
C GLN A 75 5.29 22.86 0.18
N SER A 76 5.54 24.14 -0.13
CA SER A 76 4.70 25.27 0.30
C SER A 76 4.33 25.21 1.79
N ALA A 77 5.29 24.77 2.60
CA ALA A 77 5.15 24.50 4.02
C ALA A 77 5.66 25.66 4.88
N TRP A 78 5.26 25.66 6.14
CA TRP A 78 5.74 26.58 7.16
C TRP A 78 6.33 25.79 8.32
N ALA A 79 7.17 26.44 9.12
CA ALA A 79 7.78 25.81 10.28
C ALA A 79 7.79 26.72 11.51
N MET A 80 7.81 26.09 12.68
CA MET A 80 8.07 26.76 13.94
C MET A 80 8.83 25.83 14.90
N LEU A 81 9.63 26.42 15.76
CA LEU A 81 10.33 25.75 16.85
C LEU A 81 9.71 26.19 18.17
N LEU A 82 9.24 25.22 18.95
CA LEU A 82 8.68 25.45 20.28
C LEU A 82 9.71 25.14 21.36
N ASN A 83 9.73 25.97 22.41
CA ASN A 83 10.43 25.65 23.66
C ASN A 83 9.63 24.64 24.51
N GLU A 84 10.17 24.27 25.67
CA GLU A 84 9.53 23.32 26.62
C GLU A 84 8.19 23.82 27.19
N ASN A 85 7.98 25.14 27.21
CA ASN A 85 6.74 25.76 27.66
C ASN A 85 5.67 25.84 26.57
N GLY A 86 6.02 25.52 25.32
CA GLY A 86 5.14 25.62 24.15
C GLY A 86 5.15 26.99 23.46
N ASP A 87 6.09 27.88 23.80
CA ASP A 87 6.26 29.16 23.10
C ASP A 87 7.10 29.02 21.84
N VAL A 88 6.71 29.75 20.80
CA VAL A 88 7.43 29.84 19.53
C VAL A 88 8.70 30.68 19.73
N ILE A 89 9.87 30.03 19.63
CA ILE A 89 11.19 30.67 19.73
C ILE A 89 11.85 30.90 18.37
N TRP A 90 11.31 30.28 17.32
CA TRP A 90 11.69 30.50 15.93
C TRP A 90 10.52 30.13 15.01
N GLN A 91 10.34 30.85 13.90
CA GLN A 91 9.30 30.58 12.92
C GLN A 91 9.76 30.93 11.51
N GLN A 92 9.23 30.23 10.52
CA GLN A 92 9.41 30.52 9.10
C GLN A 92 8.07 30.36 8.38
N SER A 93 7.60 31.44 7.75
CA SER A 93 6.33 31.48 6.99
C SER A 93 5.09 31.03 7.78
N LEU A 94 5.13 31.08 9.12
CA LEU A 94 4.02 30.68 10.00
C LEU A 94 2.82 31.60 9.79
N PRO A 95 1.63 31.08 9.42
CA PRO A 95 0.41 31.88 9.24
C PRO A 95 0.12 32.80 10.42
N GLU A 96 -0.22 34.06 10.15
CA GLU A 96 -0.45 35.09 11.20
C GLU A 96 -1.60 34.74 12.14
N LYS A 97 -2.60 34.00 11.65
CA LYS A 97 -3.74 33.56 12.46
C LYS A 97 -3.40 32.54 13.56
N LEU A 98 -2.30 31.80 13.43
CA LEU A 98 -1.94 30.76 14.39
C LEU A 98 -1.35 31.36 15.68
N PRO A 99 -1.59 30.76 16.86
CA PRO A 99 -0.96 31.23 18.09
C PRO A 99 0.58 31.14 18.07
N ARG A 100 1.25 31.93 18.92
CA ARG A 100 2.71 31.85 19.15
C ARG A 100 3.07 31.24 20.51
N SER A 101 2.07 30.76 21.24
CA SER A 101 2.22 30.00 22.48
C SER A 101 1.12 28.95 22.52
N TYR A 102 1.47 27.75 22.92
CA TYR A 102 0.60 26.58 22.93
C TYR A 102 0.69 25.87 24.26
N THR A 103 -0.45 25.49 24.81
CA THR A 103 -0.50 24.61 25.98
C THR A 103 -0.04 23.19 25.62
N SER A 104 0.42 22.44 26.61
CA SER A 104 0.79 21.02 26.42
C SER A 104 -0.39 20.18 25.89
N THR A 105 -1.63 20.55 26.23
CA THR A 105 -2.85 19.92 25.71
C THR A 105 -3.04 20.16 24.21
N GLU A 106 -2.80 21.38 23.73
CA GLU A 106 -2.88 21.71 22.31
C GLU A 106 -1.77 21.00 21.53
N VAL A 107 -0.54 21.00 22.06
CA VAL A 107 0.59 20.25 21.49
C VAL A 107 0.27 18.76 21.36
N ALA A 108 -0.31 18.15 22.40
CA ALA A 108 -0.75 16.77 22.36
C ALA A 108 -1.85 16.55 21.31
N SER A 109 -2.78 17.50 21.15
CA SER A 109 -3.87 17.41 20.16
C SER A 109 -3.35 17.43 18.72
N PHE A 110 -2.61 18.48 18.34
CA PHE A 110 -2.15 18.62 16.95
C PHE A 110 -1.04 17.61 16.59
N SER A 111 -0.35 17.03 17.58
CA SER A 111 0.60 15.95 17.31
C SER A 111 -0.07 14.77 16.59
N ARG A 112 -1.30 14.43 17.00
CA ARG A 112 -2.09 13.32 16.45
C ARG A 112 -3.01 13.76 15.32
N TRP A 113 -3.63 14.92 15.48
CA TRP A 113 -4.64 15.47 14.57
C TRP A 113 -4.10 16.68 13.83
N TYR A 114 -4.91 17.72 13.65
CA TYR A 114 -4.56 18.93 12.94
C TYR A 114 -4.30 20.07 13.94
N LEU A 115 -3.48 21.04 13.54
CA LEU A 115 -3.45 22.34 14.20
C LEU A 115 -4.45 23.23 13.47
N GLU A 116 -5.63 23.45 14.06
CA GLU A 116 -6.83 23.88 13.32
C GLU A 116 -7.10 22.95 12.13
N ASP A 117 -6.91 23.43 10.89
CA ASP A 117 -7.04 22.66 9.64
C ASP A 117 -5.69 22.29 9.03
N TYR A 118 -4.57 22.71 9.63
CA TYR A 118 -3.23 22.45 9.10
C TYR A 118 -2.74 21.07 9.53
N PRO A 119 -2.43 20.17 8.57
CA PRO A 119 -1.72 18.95 8.91
C PRO A 119 -0.29 19.33 9.32
N VAL A 120 0.11 18.89 10.50
CA VAL A 120 1.45 19.13 11.04
C VAL A 120 2.20 17.84 11.26
N LYS A 121 3.50 17.86 10.98
CA LYS A 121 4.47 16.83 11.38
C LYS A 121 5.38 17.42 12.45
N ILE A 122 5.69 16.62 13.46
CA ILE A 122 6.47 17.05 14.62
C ILE A 122 7.73 16.22 14.78
N TRP A 123 8.78 16.83 15.33
CA TRP A 123 10.02 16.16 15.69
C TRP A 123 10.56 16.71 17.01
N THR A 124 10.74 15.81 17.98
CA THR A 124 11.37 16.14 19.27
C THR A 124 12.88 16.15 19.08
N ARG A 125 13.52 17.28 19.36
CA ARG A 125 14.96 17.45 19.30
C ARG A 125 15.63 16.98 20.59
N ALA A 126 16.92 16.67 20.52
CA ALA A 126 17.70 16.26 21.69
C ALA A 126 17.85 17.36 22.75
N ASP A 127 17.66 18.62 22.38
CA ASP A 127 17.80 19.80 23.24
C ASP A 127 16.46 20.25 23.88
N GLY A 128 15.50 19.33 24.01
CA GLY A 128 14.20 19.52 24.67
C GLY A 128 13.15 20.28 23.84
N LYS A 129 13.51 20.73 22.64
CA LYS A 129 12.65 21.57 21.80
C LYS A 129 11.85 20.75 20.81
N LEU A 130 10.71 21.29 20.38
CA LEU A 130 9.82 20.63 19.44
C LEU A 130 9.81 21.38 18.11
N MET A 131 10.29 20.73 17.05
CA MET A 131 10.15 21.24 15.69
C MET A 131 8.77 20.86 15.14
N VAL A 132 8.05 21.84 14.61
CA VAL A 132 6.73 21.66 14.01
C VAL A 132 6.77 22.19 12.59
N VAL A 133 6.43 21.34 11.63
CA VAL A 133 6.27 21.72 10.21
C VAL A 133 4.84 21.49 9.81
N GLY A 134 4.19 22.53 9.29
CA GLY A 134 2.80 22.49 8.83
C GLY A 134 2.67 22.71 7.34
N TYR A 135 1.69 22.06 6.74
CA TYR A 135 1.37 22.15 5.33
C TYR A 135 0.00 22.80 5.14
N GLN A 136 -0.29 23.33 3.96
CA GLN A 136 -1.59 23.96 3.68
C GLN A 136 -2.76 22.98 3.85
N PRO A 137 -3.97 23.45 4.23
CA PRO A 137 -5.14 22.59 4.36
C PRO A 137 -5.43 21.81 3.08
N GLY A 138 -5.86 20.55 3.22
CA GLY A 138 -6.15 19.65 2.09
C GLY A 138 -4.93 18.99 1.43
N THR A 139 -3.70 19.30 1.87
CA THR A 139 -2.49 18.65 1.34
C THR A 139 -2.26 17.24 1.88
N LEU A 140 -2.50 17.02 3.17
CA LEU A 140 -2.26 15.75 3.85
C LEU A 140 -3.49 15.32 4.67
N VAL A 141 -3.80 14.04 4.57
CA VAL A 141 -4.76 13.38 5.45
C VAL A 141 -4.01 12.75 6.62
N LYS A 142 -4.25 13.24 7.84
CA LYS A 142 -3.72 12.62 9.07
C LYS A 142 -4.69 11.56 9.54
N TYR A 143 -4.20 10.32 9.64
CA TYR A 143 -4.97 9.19 10.12
C TYR A 143 -4.27 8.58 11.34
N TYR A 144 -4.93 8.66 12.50
CA TYR A 144 -4.44 7.98 13.70
C TYR A 144 -4.85 6.51 13.63
N PHE A 145 -3.89 5.66 13.27
CA PHE A 145 -4.13 4.22 13.15
C PHE A 145 -3.65 3.50 14.40
N SER A 146 -4.58 2.85 15.10
CA SER A 146 -4.29 1.93 16.18
C SER A 146 -4.90 0.58 15.83
N LEU A 147 -4.07 -0.46 15.84
CA LEU A 147 -4.50 -1.83 15.62
C LEU A 147 -4.09 -2.67 16.82
N GLU A 148 -4.98 -3.56 17.23
CA GLU A 148 -4.65 -4.55 18.24
C GLU A 148 -3.73 -5.62 17.62
N TRP A 149 -2.71 -6.02 18.38
CA TRP A 149 -1.77 -7.07 17.97
C TRP A 149 -2.43 -8.38 17.52
N PRO A 150 -3.45 -8.91 18.24
CA PRO A 150 -4.14 -10.13 17.80
C PRO A 150 -4.86 -9.96 16.45
N TYR A 151 -5.40 -8.77 16.18
CA TYR A 151 -6.09 -8.48 14.92
C TYR A 151 -5.14 -8.58 13.72
N MET A 152 -3.86 -8.23 13.89
CA MET A 152 -2.88 -8.39 12.83
C MET A 152 -2.65 -9.85 12.44
N GLY A 153 -2.65 -10.77 13.40
CA GLY A 153 -2.58 -12.20 13.14
C GLY A 153 -3.78 -12.69 12.34
N VAL A 154 -4.99 -12.26 12.71
CA VAL A 154 -6.23 -12.62 12.00
C VAL A 154 -6.25 -12.04 10.59
N LEU A 155 -5.80 -10.80 10.39
CA LEU A 155 -5.78 -10.15 9.09
C LEU A 155 -4.82 -10.84 8.12
N LEU A 156 -3.58 -11.10 8.56
CA LEU A 156 -2.59 -11.82 7.74
C LEU A 156 -3.03 -13.28 7.48
N GLY A 157 -3.53 -13.97 8.52
CA GLY A 157 -4.06 -15.32 8.41
C GLY A 157 -5.26 -15.39 7.47
N GLY A 158 -6.15 -14.40 7.51
CA GLY A 158 -7.32 -14.29 6.64
C GLY A 158 -6.94 -14.09 5.17
N ILE A 159 -5.99 -13.21 4.87
CA ILE A 159 -5.45 -13.04 3.51
C ILE A 159 -4.87 -14.36 2.99
N ALA A 160 -4.05 -15.04 3.80
CA ALA A 160 -3.49 -16.33 3.44
C ALA A 160 -4.58 -17.40 3.21
N ALA A 161 -5.59 -17.46 4.07
CA ALA A 161 -6.70 -18.39 3.96
C ALA A 161 -7.51 -18.15 2.68
N VAL A 162 -7.86 -16.90 2.35
CA VAL A 162 -8.57 -16.55 1.11
C VAL A 162 -7.76 -16.96 -0.12
N PHE A 163 -6.44 -16.71 -0.11
CA PHE A 163 -5.55 -17.13 -1.20
C PHE A 163 -5.54 -18.66 -1.38
N ILE A 164 -5.39 -19.41 -0.29
CA ILE A 164 -5.38 -20.89 -0.32
C ILE A 164 -6.72 -21.43 -0.80
N ILE A 165 -7.85 -20.90 -0.29
CA ILE A 165 -9.19 -21.31 -0.71
C ILE A 165 -9.40 -21.04 -2.20
N ASN A 166 -8.95 -19.88 -2.69
CA ASN A 166 -9.05 -19.54 -4.11
C ASN A 166 -8.22 -20.50 -4.99
N LEU A 167 -7.00 -20.82 -4.56
CA LEU A 167 -6.15 -21.78 -5.23
C LEU A 167 -6.79 -23.18 -5.28
N LEU A 168 -7.33 -23.65 -4.16
CA LEU A 168 -8.02 -24.94 -4.08
C LEU A 168 -9.28 -24.97 -4.97
N LEU A 169 -10.06 -23.89 -4.98
CA LEU A 169 -11.24 -23.75 -5.84
C LEU A 169 -10.87 -23.86 -7.32
N ILE A 170 -9.81 -23.17 -7.73
CA ILE A 170 -9.29 -23.25 -9.10
C ILE A 170 -8.89 -24.68 -9.46
N ILE A 171 -8.08 -25.34 -8.61
CA ILE A 171 -7.66 -26.74 -8.83
C ILE A 171 -8.89 -27.65 -8.95
N PHE A 172 -9.87 -27.49 -8.06
CA PHE A 172 -11.11 -28.27 -8.10
C PHE A 172 -11.88 -28.06 -9.41
N LEU A 173 -12.02 -26.82 -9.88
CA LEU A 173 -12.71 -26.51 -11.14
C LEU A 173 -11.99 -27.13 -12.35
N ILE A 174 -10.65 -27.11 -12.39
CA ILE A 174 -9.87 -27.76 -13.44
C ILE A 174 -10.12 -29.27 -13.43
N LEU A 175 -10.02 -29.92 -12.26
CA LEU A 175 -10.22 -31.36 -12.13
C LEU A 175 -11.64 -31.77 -12.53
N ARG A 176 -12.65 -31.01 -12.09
CA ARG A 176 -14.05 -31.24 -12.45
C ARG A 176 -14.29 -31.09 -13.95
N ASN A 177 -13.76 -30.03 -14.56
CA ASN A 177 -13.91 -29.79 -16.00
C ASN A 177 -13.20 -30.89 -16.80
N THR A 178 -11.97 -31.24 -16.44
CA THR A 178 -11.20 -32.32 -17.09
C THR A 178 -11.96 -33.64 -17.05
N ARG A 179 -12.48 -34.04 -15.88
CA ARG A 179 -13.28 -35.28 -15.74
C ARG A 179 -14.57 -35.24 -16.55
N LYS A 180 -15.23 -34.07 -16.64
CA LYS A 180 -16.47 -33.92 -17.41
C LYS A 180 -16.21 -34.07 -18.91
N VAL A 181 -15.15 -33.44 -19.42
CA VAL A 181 -14.74 -33.58 -20.83
C VAL A 181 -14.29 -35.00 -21.13
N GLU A 182 -13.54 -35.64 -20.22
CA GLU A 182 -13.14 -37.04 -20.34
C GLU A 182 -14.35 -37.96 -20.51
N LYS A 183 -15.31 -37.92 -19.57
CA LYS A 183 -16.54 -38.73 -19.63
C LYS A 183 -17.35 -38.51 -20.91
N ALA A 184 -17.45 -37.27 -21.40
CA ALA A 184 -18.23 -36.96 -22.59
C ALA A 184 -17.58 -37.49 -23.88
N MET A 185 -16.25 -37.51 -23.93
CA MET A 185 -15.53 -37.91 -25.14
C MET A 185 -15.22 -39.42 -25.19
N THR A 186 -14.97 -40.09 -24.06
CA THR A 186 -14.66 -41.53 -24.02
C THR A 186 -15.59 -42.40 -24.89
N PRO A 187 -16.94 -42.28 -24.83
CA PRO A 187 -17.82 -43.08 -25.68
C PRO A 187 -17.73 -42.73 -27.17
N ILE A 188 -17.53 -41.45 -27.52
CA ILE A 188 -17.36 -41.01 -28.93
C ILE A 188 -16.09 -41.65 -29.52
N LEU A 189 -15.04 -41.71 -28.72
CA LEU A 189 -13.73 -42.24 -29.12
C LEU A 189 -13.75 -43.75 -29.28
N GLN A 190 -14.42 -44.45 -28.36
CA GLN A 190 -14.69 -45.87 -28.47
C GLN A 190 -15.55 -46.18 -29.71
N GLY A 191 -16.57 -45.36 -29.99
CA GLY A 191 -17.40 -45.49 -31.19
C GLY A 191 -16.60 -45.35 -32.49
N ILE A 192 -15.74 -44.33 -32.61
CA ILE A 192 -14.88 -44.13 -33.79
C ILE A 192 -13.88 -45.29 -33.94
N GLN A 193 -13.27 -45.76 -32.85
CA GLN A 193 -12.34 -46.90 -32.90
C GLN A 193 -13.03 -48.22 -33.26
N ASN A 194 -14.25 -48.45 -32.78
CA ASN A 194 -15.03 -49.65 -33.12
C ASN A 194 -15.42 -49.67 -34.59
N LEU A 195 -15.83 -48.52 -35.15
CA LEU A 195 -16.10 -48.35 -36.58
C LEU A 195 -14.84 -48.56 -37.42
N SER A 196 -13.68 -48.04 -36.99
CA SER A 196 -12.42 -48.21 -37.72
C SER A 196 -11.90 -49.65 -37.71
N HIS A 197 -12.28 -50.46 -36.72
CA HIS A 197 -11.93 -51.88 -36.60
C HIS A 197 -13.01 -52.81 -37.17
N GLY A 198 -14.05 -52.28 -37.82
CA GLY A 198 -15.09 -53.07 -38.49
C GLY A 198 -16.02 -53.86 -37.55
N LYS A 199 -16.09 -53.50 -36.27
CA LYS A 199 -17.05 -54.11 -35.33
C LYS A 199 -18.37 -53.33 -35.36
N ALA A 200 -19.47 -54.04 -35.66
CA ALA A 200 -20.82 -53.47 -35.64
C ALA A 200 -21.22 -53.01 -34.23
N LEU A 201 -21.90 -51.86 -34.15
CA LEU A 201 -22.53 -51.39 -32.92
C LEU A 201 -23.66 -52.36 -32.52
N HIS A 202 -23.57 -52.90 -31.30
CA HIS A 202 -24.69 -53.42 -30.53
C HIS A 202 -24.94 -52.50 -29.35
#